data_AF-A0A845JZA7-F1
#
_entry.id   AF-A0A845JZA7-F1
#
_cell.length_a   1.000
_cell.length_b   1.000
_cell.length_c   1.000
_cell.angle_alpha   90.00
_cell.angle_beta   90.00
_cell.angle_gamma   90.00
#
_symmetry.space_group_name_H-M   'P 1'
#
loop_
_entity.id
_entity.type
_entity.pdbx_description
1 polymer ?
#
loop_
_entity_poly.entity_id
_entity_poly.type
_entity_poly.pdbx_seq_one_letter_code
_entity_poly.pdbx_strand_id
1 'polypeptide(L)'
;MKQLSAAAKARPLCRFDVNYEAGLEAELPHLSILRGAARAFILRSLAFIEGNKAKAAFADLEMALFLADCIKDEPMLISQLVRSAILNITMQAVWEGLAKKKWNAEQLAILEKRFASINCFQEYRKGMLGERVIGIQTFEKLKGDIDKARKLLGDGLPADDLAVDWFHKNMINLNEFHLTYYNQVFDAKPPILQPNIVKELAEELEGNKKNKDYLLCAMMMPSFGWMSKLAQIQAAVDQARLSCLLEIYHLKHHKYPKQLKDLKVPLPADLMNGKPYVYKPDFKGRYLLYGVGWNQKDEGGKVVMLGHPHADGIDHKAGDTVWGYLPVGDAKP
;
A
#
# COMPACT_ATOMS: atom_id res chain seq x y z
N MET A 1 -8.65 24.38 3.36
CA MET A 1 -7.85 23.98 2.17
C MET A 1 -6.81 25.01 1.73
N LYS A 2 -7.13 26.31 1.54
CA LYS A 2 -6.13 27.33 1.11
C LYS A 2 -4.90 27.44 2.03
N GLN A 3 -5.11 27.47 3.35
CA GLN A 3 -4.00 27.51 4.33
C GLN A 3 -3.10 26.28 4.25
N LEU A 4 -3.69 25.09 4.11
CA LEU A 4 -2.93 23.83 3.94
C LEU A 4 -2.13 23.84 2.63
N SER A 5 -2.71 24.33 1.53
CA SER A 5 -1.97 24.49 0.26
C SER A 5 -0.81 25.48 0.35
N ALA A 6 -0.95 26.56 1.12
CA ALA A 6 0.14 27.48 1.38
C ALA A 6 1.23 26.84 2.26
N ALA A 7 0.83 26.13 3.31
CA ALA A 7 1.74 25.44 4.21
C ALA A 7 2.56 24.37 3.49
N ALA A 8 1.94 23.53 2.66
CA ALA A 8 2.64 22.48 1.90
C ALA A 8 3.74 23.04 0.98
N LYS A 9 3.53 24.24 0.42
CA LYS A 9 4.54 24.91 -0.41
C LYS A 9 5.70 25.48 0.41
N ALA A 10 5.40 26.05 1.57
CA ALA A 10 6.40 26.66 2.44
C ALA A 10 7.17 25.63 3.30
N ARG A 11 6.55 24.48 3.57
CA ARG A 11 7.06 23.43 4.47
C ARG A 11 6.90 22.07 3.78
N PRO A 12 7.83 21.68 2.89
CA PRO A 12 7.72 20.47 2.08
C PRO A 12 7.98 19.18 2.88
N LEU A 13 8.45 19.30 4.12
CA LEU A 13 8.67 18.18 5.04
C LEU A 13 7.65 18.23 6.18
N CYS A 14 7.22 17.05 6.63
CA CYS A 14 6.28 16.89 7.73
C CYS A 14 6.85 15.90 8.74
N ARG A 15 6.63 16.17 10.03
CA ARG A 15 6.89 15.25 11.13
C ARG A 15 5.83 15.51 12.19
N PHE A 16 5.19 14.44 12.65
CA PHE A 16 4.24 14.50 13.75
C PHE A 16 4.96 14.21 15.07
N ASP A 17 4.52 14.87 16.14
CA ASP A 17 5.10 14.73 17.47
C ASP A 17 4.52 13.50 18.18
N VAL A 18 4.82 12.32 17.63
CA VAL A 18 4.35 11.03 18.16
C VAL A 18 5.23 10.63 19.34
N ASN A 19 4.61 10.33 20.48
CA ASN A 19 5.29 9.75 21.62
C ASN A 19 5.57 8.25 21.39
N TYR A 20 6.62 7.94 20.63
CA TYR A 20 6.99 6.55 20.33
C TYR A 20 7.34 5.74 21.58
N GLU A 21 7.77 6.39 22.66
CA GLU A 21 8.04 5.73 23.95
C GLU A 21 6.78 5.14 24.57
N ALA A 22 5.58 5.59 24.20
CA ALA A 22 4.33 5.00 24.68
C ALA A 22 4.07 3.59 24.09
N GLY A 23 4.88 3.10 23.14
CA GLY A 23 4.73 1.75 22.58
C GLY A 23 3.36 1.56 21.94
N LEU A 24 2.63 0.51 22.33
CA LEU A 24 1.27 0.23 21.85
C LEU A 24 0.25 1.33 22.22
N GLU A 25 0.53 2.14 23.23
CA GLU A 25 -0.35 3.23 23.69
C GLU A 25 -0.08 4.55 22.93
N ALA A 26 0.83 4.57 21.96
CA ALA A 26 1.14 5.76 21.19
C ALA A 26 -0.06 6.25 20.36
N GLU A 27 -0.48 7.50 20.58
CA GLU A 27 -1.59 8.09 19.85
C GLU A 27 -1.19 8.59 18.46
N LEU A 28 -2.03 8.30 17.46
CA LEU A 28 -1.80 8.63 16.05
C LEU A 28 -3.01 9.34 15.40
N PRO A 29 -3.54 10.42 16.00
CA PRO A 29 -4.79 11.04 15.57
C PRO A 29 -4.71 11.61 14.14
N HIS A 30 -3.51 12.02 13.71
CA HIS A 30 -3.26 12.60 12.39
C HIS A 30 -3.54 11.62 11.24
N LEU A 31 -3.41 10.30 11.45
CA LEU A 31 -3.61 9.32 10.39
C LEU A 31 -5.02 9.38 9.80
N SER A 32 -6.04 9.43 10.65
CA SER A 32 -7.44 9.51 10.22
C SER A 32 -7.74 10.85 9.53
N ILE A 33 -7.17 11.95 10.05
CA ILE A 33 -7.31 13.30 9.51
C ILE A 33 -6.69 13.39 8.11
N LEU A 34 -5.46 12.90 7.93
CA LEU A 34 -4.76 12.89 6.64
C LEU A 34 -5.54 12.08 5.61
N ARG A 35 -6.01 10.88 5.98
CA ARG A 35 -6.82 10.03 5.10
C ARG A 35 -8.14 10.71 4.71
N GLY A 36 -8.83 11.33 5.68
CA GLY A 36 -10.05 12.08 5.43
C GLY A 36 -9.83 13.28 4.50
N ALA A 37 -8.79 14.07 4.75
CA ALA A 37 -8.42 15.20 3.91
C ALA A 37 -8.07 14.77 2.48
N ALA A 38 -7.29 13.70 2.30
CA ALA A 38 -6.97 13.17 0.98
C ALA A 38 -8.23 12.74 0.20
N ARG A 39 -9.19 12.09 0.85
CA ARG A 39 -10.50 11.77 0.23
C ARG A 39 -11.22 13.02 -0.24
N ALA A 40 -11.28 14.06 0.58
CA ALA A 40 -11.94 15.32 0.22
C ALA A 40 -11.28 16.00 -0.98
N PHE A 41 -9.93 16.04 -1.03
CA PHE A 41 -9.19 16.56 -2.19
C PHE A 41 -9.45 15.75 -3.44
N ILE A 42 -9.44 14.42 -3.37
CA ILE A 42 -9.69 13.58 -4.54
C ILE A 42 -11.12 13.73 -5.05
N LEU A 43 -12.15 13.72 -4.18
CA LEU A 43 -13.53 13.98 -4.61
C LEU A 43 -13.69 15.32 -5.33
N ARG A 44 -13.01 16.37 -4.83
CA ARG A 44 -13.00 17.68 -5.47
C ARG A 44 -12.22 17.68 -6.79
N SER A 45 -11.11 16.94 -6.86
CA SER A 45 -10.33 16.74 -8.09
C SER A 45 -11.18 16.10 -9.19
N LEU A 46 -11.96 15.06 -8.86
CA LEU A 46 -12.89 14.42 -9.78
C LEU A 46 -13.96 15.40 -10.29
N ALA A 47 -14.57 16.19 -9.39
CA ALA A 47 -15.51 17.24 -9.80
C ALA A 47 -14.86 18.29 -10.72
N PHE A 48 -13.60 18.64 -10.51
CA PHE A 48 -12.85 19.53 -11.40
C PHE A 48 -12.49 18.88 -12.74
N ILE A 49 -12.22 17.58 -12.78
CA ILE A 49 -12.03 16.82 -14.03
C ILE A 49 -13.30 16.89 -14.89
N GLU A 50 -14.47 16.64 -14.30
CA GLU A 50 -15.77 16.77 -14.99
C GLU A 50 -16.04 18.20 -15.45
N GLY A 51 -15.76 19.18 -14.59
CA GLY A 51 -15.94 20.59 -14.88
C GLY A 51 -14.91 21.20 -15.84
N ASN A 52 -14.04 20.40 -16.49
CA ASN A 52 -12.95 20.85 -17.35
C ASN A 52 -11.95 21.81 -16.69
N LYS A 53 -11.83 21.78 -15.37
CA LYS A 53 -10.89 22.60 -14.57
C LYS A 53 -9.60 21.82 -14.28
N ALA A 54 -8.92 21.35 -15.32
CA ALA A 54 -7.77 20.45 -15.22
C ALA A 54 -6.65 20.94 -14.29
N LYS A 55 -6.32 22.24 -14.32
CA LYS A 55 -5.30 22.82 -13.42
C LYS A 55 -5.69 22.73 -11.94
N ALA A 56 -6.97 22.94 -11.62
CA ALA A 56 -7.47 22.83 -10.25
C ALA A 56 -7.55 21.36 -9.81
N ALA A 57 -7.99 20.47 -10.71
CA ALA A 57 -7.99 19.03 -10.46
C ALA A 57 -6.59 18.50 -10.11
N PHE A 58 -5.59 18.91 -10.90
CA PHE A 58 -4.21 18.49 -10.69
C PHE A 58 -3.65 19.00 -9.37
N ALA A 59 -3.91 20.27 -9.01
CA ALA A 59 -3.47 20.83 -7.74
C ALA A 59 -4.03 20.06 -6.52
N ASP A 60 -5.27 19.57 -6.62
CA ASP A 60 -5.88 18.75 -5.57
C ASP A 60 -5.28 17.34 -5.52
N LEU A 61 -4.99 16.73 -6.67
CA LEU A 61 -4.28 15.45 -6.75
C LEU A 61 -2.88 15.56 -6.13
N GLU A 62 -2.12 16.60 -6.47
CA GLU A 62 -0.79 16.85 -5.90
C GLU A 62 -0.84 17.01 -4.38
N MET A 63 -1.87 17.70 -3.88
CA MET A 63 -2.11 17.86 -2.45
C MET A 63 -2.41 16.52 -1.78
N ALA A 64 -3.30 15.69 -2.34
CA ALA A 64 -3.61 14.39 -1.78
C ALA A 64 -2.38 13.46 -1.72
N LEU A 65 -1.55 13.48 -2.76
CA LEU A 65 -0.28 12.77 -2.76
C LEU A 65 0.70 13.36 -1.72
N PHE A 66 0.69 14.68 -1.49
CA PHE A 66 1.53 15.32 -0.46
C PHE A 66 1.12 14.88 0.95
N LEU A 67 -0.17 14.71 1.19
CA LEU A 67 -0.67 14.16 2.46
C LEU A 67 -0.21 12.73 2.70
N ALA A 68 -0.04 11.91 1.65
CA ALA A 68 0.58 10.59 1.77
C ALA A 68 2.07 10.73 2.16
N ASP A 69 2.79 11.67 1.55
CA ASP A 69 4.21 11.89 1.83
C ASP A 69 4.48 12.41 3.25
N CYS A 70 3.49 13.02 3.89
CA CYS A 70 3.62 13.51 5.27
C CYS A 70 3.92 12.39 6.28
N ILE A 71 3.59 11.15 5.96
CA ILE A 71 3.76 9.97 6.84
C ILE A 71 4.65 8.88 6.21
N LYS A 72 5.40 9.22 5.14
CA LYS A 72 6.27 8.25 4.43
C LYS A 72 7.42 7.72 5.30
N ASP A 73 7.88 8.53 6.24
CA ASP A 73 9.01 8.23 7.10
C ASP A 73 8.59 7.80 8.51
N GLU A 74 7.28 7.70 8.78
CA GLU A 74 6.82 7.21 10.08
C GLU A 74 7.15 5.72 10.25
N PRO A 75 7.77 5.33 11.38
CA PRO A 75 8.25 3.96 11.56
C PRO A 75 7.14 2.99 12.00
N MET A 76 5.88 3.41 12.12
CA MET A 76 4.78 2.54 12.56
C MET A 76 4.08 1.87 11.38
N LEU A 77 3.73 0.59 11.50
CA LEU A 77 3.09 -0.13 10.41
C LEU A 77 1.76 0.50 10.03
N ILE A 78 0.93 0.83 11.02
CA ILE A 78 -0.38 1.47 10.76
C ILE A 78 -0.24 2.77 9.95
N SER A 79 0.82 3.55 10.16
CA SER A 79 1.12 4.73 9.34
C SER A 79 1.38 4.37 7.88
N GLN A 80 2.16 3.31 7.64
CA GLN A 80 2.44 2.83 6.28
C GLN A 80 1.19 2.22 5.60
N LEU A 81 0.31 1.56 6.36
CA LEU A 81 -0.98 1.08 5.86
C LEU A 81 -1.89 2.24 5.46
N VAL A 82 -1.97 3.27 6.30
CA VAL A 82 -2.76 4.48 6.02
C VAL A 82 -2.20 5.24 4.83
N ARG A 83 -0.87 5.36 4.72
CA ARG A 83 -0.22 5.96 3.55
C ARG A 83 -0.59 5.21 2.26
N SER A 84 -0.49 3.89 2.26
CA SER A 84 -0.89 3.05 1.12
C SER A 84 -2.36 3.24 0.78
N ALA A 85 -3.24 3.36 1.78
CA ALA A 85 -4.66 3.65 1.56
C ALA A 85 -4.89 5.03 0.93
N ILE A 86 -4.13 6.06 1.33
CA ILE A 86 -4.16 7.39 0.72
C ILE A 86 -3.73 7.31 -0.75
N LEU A 87 -2.62 6.64 -1.05
CA LEU A 87 -2.16 6.42 -2.43
C LEU A 87 -3.24 5.74 -3.27
N ASN A 88 -3.87 4.68 -2.75
CA ASN A 88 -4.98 4.01 -3.43
C ASN A 88 -6.16 4.95 -3.72
N ILE A 89 -6.49 5.86 -2.80
CA ILE A 89 -7.54 6.87 -3.03
C ILE A 89 -7.15 7.80 -4.18
N THR A 90 -5.89 8.20 -4.30
CA THR A 90 -5.43 9.08 -5.39
C THR A 90 -5.52 8.45 -6.78
N MET A 91 -5.50 7.11 -6.88
CA MET A 91 -5.52 6.40 -8.16
C MET A 91 -6.76 6.73 -9.00
N GLN A 92 -7.91 7.02 -8.38
CA GLN A 92 -9.13 7.38 -9.10
C GLN A 92 -8.94 8.63 -9.96
N ALA A 93 -8.40 9.72 -9.37
CA ALA A 93 -8.20 10.97 -10.12
C ALA A 93 -7.11 10.84 -11.18
N VAL A 94 -6.05 10.08 -10.89
CA VAL A 94 -4.99 9.76 -11.86
C VAL A 94 -5.61 9.06 -13.07
N TRP A 95 -6.35 7.98 -12.83
CA TRP A 95 -7.00 7.19 -13.85
C TRP A 95 -7.99 8.01 -14.67
N GLU A 96 -8.90 8.76 -14.03
CA GLU A 96 -9.92 9.55 -14.74
C GLU A 96 -9.30 10.66 -15.58
N GLY A 97 -8.27 11.33 -15.07
CA GLY A 97 -7.60 12.37 -15.85
C GLY A 97 -6.80 11.83 -17.04
N LEU A 98 -6.23 10.62 -16.93
CA LEU A 98 -5.64 9.91 -18.08
C LEU A 98 -6.73 9.48 -19.07
N ALA A 99 -7.82 8.88 -18.58
CA ALA A 99 -8.96 8.43 -19.37
C ALA A 99 -9.59 9.58 -20.16
N LYS A 100 -9.74 10.74 -19.55
CA LYS A 100 -10.34 11.94 -20.17
C LYS A 100 -9.32 12.89 -20.81
N LYS A 101 -8.05 12.47 -20.90
CA LYS A 101 -6.93 13.26 -21.49
C LYS A 101 -6.85 14.68 -20.90
N LYS A 102 -7.02 14.81 -19.58
CA LYS A 102 -6.97 16.10 -18.86
C LYS A 102 -5.56 16.52 -18.49
N TRP A 103 -4.63 15.57 -18.38
CA TRP A 103 -3.26 15.84 -17.99
C TRP A 103 -2.40 16.22 -19.20
N ASN A 104 -1.69 17.34 -19.10
CA ASN A 104 -0.71 17.75 -20.11
C ASN A 104 0.63 17.03 -19.89
N ALA A 105 1.58 17.20 -20.82
CA ALA A 105 2.88 16.53 -20.75
C ALA A 105 3.68 16.86 -19.47
N GLU A 106 3.60 18.10 -18.98
CA GLU A 106 4.29 18.55 -17.76
C GLU A 106 3.72 17.86 -16.51
N GLN A 107 2.39 17.81 -16.42
CA GLN A 107 1.65 17.15 -15.35
C GLN A 107 1.92 15.64 -15.32
N LEU A 108 1.94 14.99 -16.49
CA LEU A 108 2.28 13.58 -16.61
C LEU A 108 3.73 13.30 -16.18
N ALA A 109 4.67 14.19 -16.50
CA ALA A 109 6.06 14.06 -16.06
C ALA A 109 6.21 14.21 -14.53
N ILE A 110 5.45 15.11 -13.91
CA ILE A 110 5.39 15.25 -12.45
C ILE A 110 4.84 13.96 -11.80
N LEU A 111 3.75 13.42 -12.33
CA LEU A 111 3.15 12.17 -11.83
C LEU A 111 4.09 10.97 -12.01
N GLU A 112 4.72 10.83 -13.18
CA GLU A 112 5.70 9.78 -13.45
C GLU A 112 6.82 9.80 -12.41
N LYS A 113 7.45 10.96 -12.21
CA LYS A 113 8.54 11.12 -11.24
C LYS A 113 8.10 10.75 -9.83
N ARG A 114 6.86 11.09 -9.47
CA ARG A 114 6.30 10.80 -8.16
C ARG A 114 6.06 9.31 -7.95
N PHE A 115 5.39 8.66 -8.90
CA PHE A 115 5.16 7.21 -8.83
C PHE A 115 6.45 6.41 -8.94
N ALA A 116 7.47 6.91 -9.67
CA ALA A 116 8.81 6.31 -9.70
C ALA A 116 9.49 6.23 -8.32
N SER A 117 9.13 7.13 -7.39
CA SER A 117 9.73 7.21 -6.06
C SER A 117 9.00 6.37 -5.00
N ILE A 118 7.82 5.82 -5.31
CA ILE A 118 6.97 5.11 -4.36
C ILE A 118 7.28 3.62 -4.41
N ASN A 119 7.56 3.04 -3.24
CA ASN A 119 7.74 1.61 -3.07
C ASN A 119 7.01 1.14 -1.80
N CYS A 120 5.73 0.82 -1.97
CA CYS A 120 4.84 0.40 -0.88
C CYS A 120 5.38 -0.85 -0.17
N PHE A 121 6.06 -1.73 -0.90
CA PHE A 121 6.61 -2.96 -0.34
C PHE A 121 7.78 -2.69 0.63
N GLN A 122 8.71 -1.81 0.26
CA GLN A 122 9.82 -1.42 1.12
C GLN A 122 9.38 -0.51 2.27
N GLU A 123 8.35 0.32 2.05
CA GLU A 123 7.76 1.16 3.08
C GLU A 123 7.04 0.30 4.14
N TYR A 124 6.30 -0.73 3.71
CA TYR A 124 5.73 -1.73 4.62
C TYR A 124 6.84 -2.45 5.42
N ARG A 125 7.94 -2.84 4.77
CA ARG A 125 9.12 -3.42 5.44
C ARG A 125 9.63 -2.52 6.56
N LYS A 126 9.70 -1.21 6.34
CA LYS A 126 10.06 -0.21 7.36
C LYS A 126 9.07 -0.21 8.54
N GLY A 127 7.78 -0.21 8.26
CA GLY A 127 6.73 -0.25 9.29
C GLY A 127 6.82 -1.51 10.16
N MET A 128 7.04 -2.67 9.55
CA MET A 128 7.25 -3.93 10.27
C MET A 128 8.46 -3.88 11.22
N LEU A 129 9.53 -3.15 10.86
CA LEU A 129 10.70 -3.01 11.73
C LEU A 129 10.33 -2.24 13.00
N GLY A 130 9.47 -1.22 12.88
CA GLY A 130 8.92 -0.52 14.03
C GLY A 130 8.03 -1.41 14.90
N GLU A 131 7.16 -2.22 14.31
CA GLU A 131 6.32 -3.17 15.07
C GLU A 131 7.15 -4.13 15.94
N ARG A 132 8.25 -4.65 15.38
CA ARG A 132 9.18 -5.49 16.14
C ARG A 132 9.72 -4.76 17.38
N VAL A 133 10.19 -3.52 17.19
CA VAL A 133 10.77 -2.71 18.27
C VAL A 133 9.71 -2.36 19.31
N ILE A 134 8.51 -1.98 18.87
CA ILE A 134 7.38 -1.68 19.75
C ILE A 134 6.98 -2.90 20.57
N GLY A 135 6.89 -4.09 19.96
CA GLY A 135 6.56 -5.32 20.67
C GLY A 135 7.59 -5.64 21.76
N ILE A 136 8.89 -5.59 21.43
CA ILE A 136 9.98 -5.82 22.40
C ILE A 136 9.93 -4.78 23.53
N GLN A 137 9.86 -3.49 23.20
CA GLN A 137 9.82 -2.43 24.19
C GLN A 137 8.59 -2.55 25.11
N THR A 138 7.46 -2.98 24.56
CA THR A 138 6.25 -3.23 25.34
C THR A 138 6.47 -4.36 26.32
N PHE A 139 7.04 -5.49 25.89
CA PHE A 139 7.29 -6.62 26.78
C PHE A 139 8.33 -6.31 27.86
N GLU A 140 9.37 -5.54 27.53
CA GLU A 140 10.34 -5.02 28.51
C GLU A 140 9.69 -4.17 29.61
N LYS A 141 8.63 -3.41 29.29
CA LYS A 141 7.88 -2.58 30.25
C LYS A 141 6.82 -3.34 31.05
N LEU A 142 6.46 -4.54 30.62
CA LEU A 142 5.45 -5.39 31.25
C LEU A 142 6.05 -6.54 32.06
N LYS A 143 7.30 -6.93 31.80
CA LYS A 143 7.92 -8.09 32.45
C LYS A 143 7.92 -7.94 33.97
N GLY A 144 7.42 -8.96 34.67
CA GLY A 144 7.29 -8.95 36.13
C GLY A 144 6.11 -8.13 36.68
N ASP A 145 5.26 -7.54 35.84
CA ASP A 145 4.04 -6.82 36.22
C ASP A 145 2.81 -7.37 35.47
N ILE A 146 2.25 -8.46 36.02
CA ILE A 146 1.13 -9.19 35.43
C ILE A 146 -0.14 -8.35 35.30
N ASP A 147 -0.43 -7.52 36.30
CA ASP A 147 -1.66 -6.74 36.32
C ASP A 147 -1.63 -5.67 35.24
N LYS A 148 -0.47 -5.02 35.06
CA LYS A 148 -0.26 -4.11 33.93
C LYS A 148 -0.30 -4.84 32.59
N ALA A 149 0.26 -6.05 32.50
CA ALA A 149 0.21 -6.85 31.28
C ALA A 149 -1.24 -7.22 30.90
N ARG A 150 -2.06 -7.68 31.86
CA ARG A 150 -3.49 -7.98 31.65
C ARG A 150 -4.27 -6.73 31.28
N LYS A 151 -3.99 -5.59 31.91
CA LYS A 151 -4.63 -4.31 31.57
C LYS A 151 -4.37 -3.88 30.12
N LEU A 152 -3.14 -4.06 29.63
CA LEU A 152 -2.74 -3.62 28.29
C LEU A 152 -3.05 -4.64 27.19
N LEU A 153 -2.79 -5.92 27.43
CA LEU A 153 -2.88 -6.99 26.44
C LEU A 153 -4.18 -7.83 26.54
N GLY A 154 -4.95 -7.64 27.61
CA GLY A 154 -6.23 -8.31 27.86
C GLY A 154 -6.12 -9.59 28.71
N ASP A 155 -7.28 -10.16 29.04
CA ASP A 155 -7.42 -11.32 29.95
C ASP A 155 -7.06 -12.67 29.31
N GLY A 156 -6.68 -12.70 28.04
CA GLY A 156 -6.26 -13.92 27.32
C GLY A 156 -4.88 -14.45 27.73
N LEU A 157 -4.20 -13.77 28.66
CA LEU A 157 -2.90 -14.18 29.19
C LEU A 157 -3.04 -15.41 30.13
N PRO A 158 -2.01 -16.26 30.22
CA PRO A 158 -1.99 -17.38 31.16
C PRO A 158 -2.29 -16.97 32.62
N ALA A 159 -2.94 -17.87 33.36
CA ALA A 159 -3.36 -17.61 34.74
C ALA A 159 -2.23 -17.74 35.77
N ASP A 160 -1.16 -18.47 35.44
CA ASP A 160 0.01 -18.69 36.27
C ASP A 160 0.96 -17.48 36.30
N ASP A 161 1.85 -17.46 37.29
CA ASP A 161 2.84 -16.38 37.46
C ASP A 161 3.68 -16.24 36.18
N LEU A 162 3.55 -15.10 35.50
CA LEU A 162 4.26 -14.79 34.28
C LEU A 162 5.69 -14.37 34.65
N ALA A 163 6.50 -15.37 34.99
CA ALA A 163 7.90 -15.19 35.30
C ALA A 163 8.60 -14.37 34.21
N VAL A 164 9.60 -13.58 34.61
CA VAL A 164 10.42 -12.76 33.70
C VAL A 164 10.94 -13.58 32.50
N ASP A 165 11.27 -14.86 32.73
CA ASP A 165 11.74 -15.78 31.69
C ASP A 165 10.70 -16.06 30.60
N TRP A 166 9.41 -16.07 30.93
CA TRP A 166 8.34 -16.26 29.93
C TRP A 166 8.25 -15.07 28.96
N PHE A 167 8.41 -13.84 29.46
CA PHE A 167 8.51 -12.65 28.63
C PHE A 167 9.76 -12.69 27.75
N HIS A 168 10.91 -13.08 28.30
CA HIS A 168 12.15 -13.24 27.54
C HIS A 168 11.99 -14.26 26.40
N LYS A 169 11.38 -15.42 26.69
CA LYS A 169 11.12 -16.46 25.67
C LYS A 169 10.21 -15.96 24.55
N ASN A 170 9.15 -15.22 24.88
CA ASN A 170 8.29 -14.59 23.89
C ASN A 170 9.01 -13.51 23.07
N MET A 171 9.91 -12.73 23.67
CA MET A 171 10.73 -11.76 22.94
C MET A 171 11.71 -12.41 21.97
N ILE A 172 12.29 -13.56 22.34
CA ILE A 172 13.12 -14.37 21.44
C ILE A 172 12.27 -14.84 20.26
N ASN A 173 11.14 -15.48 20.52
CA ASN A 173 10.23 -15.98 19.48
C ASN A 173 9.74 -14.86 18.54
N LEU A 174 9.38 -13.69 19.09
CA LEU A 174 8.99 -12.52 18.30
C LEU A 174 10.14 -12.06 17.39
N ASN A 175 11.36 -11.96 17.91
CA ASN A 175 12.53 -11.58 17.11
C ASN A 175 12.84 -12.59 16.01
N GLU A 176 12.87 -13.88 16.35
CA GLU A 176 13.14 -14.97 15.40
C GLU A 176 12.09 -15.00 14.30
N PHE A 177 10.80 -14.90 14.66
CA PHE A 177 9.72 -14.87 13.67
C PHE A 177 9.82 -13.65 12.76
N HIS A 178 10.10 -12.45 13.31
CA HIS A 178 10.32 -11.27 12.46
C HIS A 178 11.52 -11.46 11.52
N LEU A 179 12.64 -12.01 11.99
CA LEU A 179 13.81 -12.28 11.14
C LEU A 179 13.49 -13.28 10.02
N THR A 180 12.80 -14.37 10.34
CA THR A 180 12.30 -15.34 9.36
C THR A 180 11.36 -14.67 8.35
N TYR A 181 10.40 -13.89 8.82
CA TYR A 181 9.48 -13.12 7.98
C TYR A 181 10.23 -12.15 7.06
N TYR A 182 11.24 -11.41 7.55
CA TYR A 182 12.05 -10.52 6.70
C TYR A 182 12.79 -11.27 5.61
N ASN A 183 13.50 -12.33 6.00
CA ASN A 183 14.32 -13.12 5.10
C ASN A 183 13.48 -13.78 4.01
N GLN A 184 12.33 -14.36 4.37
CA GLN A 184 11.50 -15.10 3.43
C GLN A 184 10.60 -14.21 2.57
N VAL A 185 10.12 -13.07 3.10
CA VAL A 185 9.16 -12.21 2.39
C VAL A 185 9.85 -11.08 1.63
N PHE A 186 10.79 -10.34 2.23
CA PHE A 186 11.34 -9.11 1.63
C PHE A 186 12.69 -9.28 0.97
N ASP A 187 13.52 -10.19 1.47
CA ASP A 187 14.92 -10.31 1.05
C ASP A 187 15.10 -11.34 -0.10
N ALA A 188 13.98 -11.79 -0.69
CA ALA A 188 13.97 -12.61 -1.90
C ALA A 188 14.75 -11.95 -3.06
N LYS A 189 15.43 -12.77 -3.87
CA LYS A 189 16.16 -12.31 -5.06
C LYS A 189 15.68 -13.08 -6.30
N PRO A 190 15.02 -12.43 -7.28
CA PRO A 190 14.58 -11.02 -7.29
C PRO A 190 13.53 -10.71 -6.20
N PRO A 191 13.30 -9.42 -5.85
CA PRO A 191 12.38 -9.02 -4.79
C PRO A 191 10.92 -9.23 -5.25
N ILE A 192 10.45 -10.46 -5.10
CA ILE A 192 9.09 -10.89 -5.43
C ILE A 192 8.32 -11.22 -4.16
N LEU A 193 7.05 -10.85 -4.12
CA LEU A 193 6.14 -11.23 -3.06
C LEU A 193 5.51 -12.58 -3.37
N GLN A 194 5.73 -13.55 -2.48
CA GLN A 194 5.27 -14.94 -2.62
C GLN A 194 4.08 -15.23 -1.68
N PRO A 195 2.84 -15.30 -2.21
CA PRO A 195 1.63 -15.54 -1.43
C PRO A 195 1.64 -16.83 -0.60
N ASN A 196 2.26 -17.90 -1.10
CA ASN A 196 2.39 -19.17 -0.38
C ASN A 196 3.23 -19.02 0.89
N ILE A 197 4.37 -18.32 0.81
CA ILE A 197 5.21 -18.02 1.99
C ILE A 197 4.42 -17.20 3.01
N VAL A 198 3.71 -16.16 2.56
CA VAL A 198 2.87 -15.34 3.44
C VAL A 198 1.78 -16.17 4.11
N LYS A 199 1.18 -17.13 3.39
CA LYS A 199 0.17 -18.04 3.91
C LYS A 199 0.75 -19.01 4.94
N GLU A 200 1.87 -19.65 4.64
CA GLU A 200 2.57 -20.58 5.54
C GLU A 200 2.93 -19.90 6.87
N LEU A 201 3.48 -18.68 6.81
CA LEU A 201 3.78 -17.88 8.01
C LEU A 201 2.51 -17.50 8.79
N ALA A 202 1.39 -17.24 8.11
CA ALA A 202 0.11 -17.00 8.78
C ALA A 202 -0.41 -18.25 9.51
N GLU A 203 -0.31 -19.41 8.86
CA GLU A 203 -0.73 -20.70 9.43
C GLU A 203 0.15 -21.09 10.63
N GLU A 204 1.46 -20.81 10.58
CA GLU A 204 2.38 -20.98 11.71
C GLU A 204 1.96 -20.13 12.92
N LEU A 205 1.67 -18.84 12.72
CA LEU A 205 1.21 -17.97 13.80
C LEU A 205 -0.12 -18.46 14.38
N GLU A 206 -1.07 -18.83 13.51
CA GLU A 206 -2.38 -19.32 13.93
C GLU A 206 -2.27 -20.60 14.77
N GLY A 207 -1.47 -21.56 14.30
CA GLY A 207 -1.22 -22.82 15.01
C GLY A 207 -0.57 -22.63 16.38
N ASN A 208 0.19 -21.55 16.56
CA ASN A 208 0.90 -21.24 17.79
C ASN A 208 0.12 -20.34 18.78
N LYS A 209 -1.10 -19.88 18.46
CA LYS A 209 -1.88 -19.01 19.36
C LYS A 209 -2.18 -19.61 20.74
N LYS A 210 -2.20 -20.94 20.87
CA LYS A 210 -2.40 -21.64 22.15
C LYS A 210 -1.10 -22.00 22.86
N ASN A 211 0.04 -21.86 22.17
CA ASN A 211 1.34 -22.12 22.76
C ASN A 211 1.72 -20.92 23.65
N LYS A 212 1.74 -21.14 24.97
CA LYS A 212 2.05 -20.09 25.96
C LYS A 212 3.36 -19.37 25.63
N ASP A 213 4.38 -20.07 25.17
CA ASP A 213 5.70 -19.48 24.89
C ASP A 213 5.73 -18.65 23.61
N TYR A 214 4.71 -18.76 22.76
CA TYR A 214 4.59 -18.08 21.47
C TYR A 214 3.42 -17.08 21.44
N LEU A 215 2.59 -17.08 22.48
CA LEU A 215 1.34 -16.32 22.55
C LEU A 215 1.56 -14.84 22.23
N LEU A 216 2.53 -14.20 22.89
CA LEU A 216 2.76 -12.77 22.70
C LEU A 216 3.35 -12.46 21.33
N CYS A 217 4.16 -13.37 20.76
CA CYS A 217 4.60 -13.27 19.37
C CYS A 217 3.39 -13.26 18.41
N ALA A 218 2.49 -14.24 18.55
CA ALA A 218 1.28 -14.34 17.74
C ALA A 218 0.34 -13.13 17.92
N MET A 219 0.32 -12.50 19.09
CA MET A 219 -0.47 -11.30 19.36
C MET A 219 0.11 -10.03 18.72
N MET A 220 1.44 -9.88 18.67
CA MET A 220 2.10 -8.68 18.13
C MET A 220 2.25 -8.68 16.62
N MET A 221 2.26 -9.87 15.99
CA MET A 221 2.32 -9.93 14.55
C MET A 221 1.01 -9.42 13.92
N PRO A 222 1.09 -8.51 12.93
CA PRO A 222 -0.11 -8.03 12.25
C PRO A 222 -0.73 -9.13 11.39
N SER A 223 -2.01 -8.98 11.06
CA SER A 223 -2.64 -9.83 10.06
C SER A 223 -1.98 -9.66 8.69
N PHE A 224 -1.56 -10.77 8.08
CA PHE A 224 -0.99 -10.75 6.73
C PHE A 224 -2.00 -10.56 5.61
N GLY A 225 -3.31 -10.48 5.91
CA GLY A 225 -4.33 -10.22 4.89
C GLY A 225 -4.07 -8.95 4.09
N TRP A 226 -3.40 -7.97 4.70
CA TRP A 226 -3.06 -6.70 4.07
C TRP A 226 -1.98 -6.80 2.97
N MET A 227 -1.20 -7.88 2.94
CA MET A 227 -0.15 -8.08 1.91
C MET A 227 -0.74 -8.16 0.51
N SER A 228 -1.92 -8.80 0.37
CA SER A 228 -2.63 -8.82 -0.91
C SER A 228 -3.06 -7.42 -1.37
N LYS A 229 -3.51 -6.58 -0.43
CA LYS A 229 -3.89 -5.21 -0.73
C LYS A 229 -2.68 -4.35 -1.06
N LEU A 230 -1.57 -4.53 -0.34
CA LEU A 230 -0.30 -3.84 -0.60
C LEU A 230 0.22 -4.13 -2.02
N ALA A 231 0.19 -5.40 -2.43
CA ALA A 231 0.60 -5.82 -3.77
C ALA A 231 -0.19 -5.09 -4.87
N GLN A 232 -1.51 -4.95 -4.68
CA GLN A 232 -2.36 -4.23 -5.63
C GLN A 232 -2.07 -2.74 -5.68
N ILE A 233 -1.81 -2.14 -4.52
CA ILE A 233 -1.49 -0.70 -4.46
C ILE A 233 -0.15 -0.46 -5.15
N GLN A 234 0.85 -1.33 -4.95
CA GLN A 234 2.10 -1.25 -5.69
C GLN A 234 1.87 -1.42 -7.20
N ALA A 235 1.07 -2.41 -7.61
CA ALA A 235 0.73 -2.61 -9.01
C ALA A 235 0.03 -1.39 -9.63
N ALA A 236 -0.91 -0.77 -8.92
CA ALA A 236 -1.57 0.44 -9.36
C ALA A 236 -0.59 1.63 -9.51
N VAL A 237 0.36 1.79 -8.58
CA VAL A 237 1.41 2.81 -8.66
C VAL A 237 2.31 2.59 -9.88
N ASP A 238 2.77 1.36 -10.10
CA ASP A 238 3.62 1.01 -11.24
C ASP A 238 2.88 1.23 -12.57
N GLN A 239 1.62 0.81 -12.63
CA GLN A 239 0.77 0.95 -13.81
C GLN A 239 0.40 2.42 -14.10
N ALA A 240 0.19 3.23 -13.06
CA ALA A 240 0.00 4.67 -13.19
C ALA A 240 1.26 5.34 -13.75
N ARG A 241 2.45 4.96 -13.26
CA ARG A 241 3.74 5.44 -13.78
C ARG A 241 3.92 5.08 -15.25
N LEU A 242 3.72 3.80 -15.59
CA LEU A 242 3.83 3.30 -16.97
C LEU A 242 2.82 4.02 -17.89
N SER A 243 1.60 4.26 -17.42
CA SER A 243 0.60 5.01 -18.18
C SER A 243 1.00 6.47 -18.41
N CYS A 244 1.60 7.13 -17.42
CA CYS A 244 2.15 8.47 -17.63
C CYS A 244 3.22 8.48 -18.73
N LEU A 245 4.14 7.51 -18.72
CA LEU A 245 5.18 7.37 -19.75
C LEU A 245 4.57 7.10 -21.15
N LEU A 246 3.58 6.21 -21.23
CA LEU A 246 2.89 5.89 -22.47
C LEU A 246 2.16 7.10 -23.06
N GLU A 247 1.46 7.86 -22.23
CA GLU A 247 0.73 9.06 -22.65
C GLU A 247 1.71 10.20 -23.03
N ILE A 248 2.82 10.39 -22.31
CA ILE A 248 3.90 11.32 -22.71
C ILE A 248 4.47 10.94 -24.08
N TYR A 249 4.75 9.66 -24.30
CA TYR A 249 5.24 9.16 -25.59
C TYR A 249 4.21 9.43 -26.70
N HIS A 250 2.93 9.14 -26.44
CA HIS A 250 1.86 9.39 -27.39
C HIS A 250 1.70 10.88 -27.72
N LEU A 251 1.78 11.78 -26.74
CA LEU A 251 1.73 13.23 -26.96
C LEU A 251 2.88 13.72 -27.86
N LYS A 252 4.05 13.10 -27.76
CA LYS A 252 5.24 13.47 -28.55
C LYS A 252 5.26 12.86 -29.95
N HIS A 253 4.77 11.63 -30.10
CA HIS A 253 4.93 10.84 -31.32
C HIS A 253 3.63 10.59 -32.09
N HIS A 254 2.50 11.02 -31.54
CA HIS A 254 1.14 10.79 -32.06
C HIS A 254 0.81 9.29 -32.26
N LYS A 255 1.52 8.41 -31.58
CA LYS A 255 1.34 6.97 -31.55
C LYS A 255 1.90 6.40 -30.25
N TYR A 256 1.32 5.31 -29.77
CA TYR A 256 1.89 4.57 -28.65
C TYR A 256 3.13 3.76 -29.09
N PRO A 257 4.05 3.42 -28.17
CA PRO A 257 5.19 2.56 -28.49
C PRO A 257 4.72 1.13 -28.85
N LYS A 258 5.53 0.40 -29.62
CA LYS A 258 5.21 -1.00 -29.98
C LYS A 258 5.36 -1.95 -28.79
N GLN A 259 6.24 -1.61 -27.86
CA GLN A 259 6.62 -2.39 -26.68
C GLN A 259 7.12 -1.44 -25.59
N LEU A 260 6.96 -1.81 -24.31
CA LEU A 260 7.34 -0.93 -23.19
C LEU A 260 8.82 -0.51 -23.23
N LYS A 261 9.72 -1.38 -23.70
CA LYS A 261 11.15 -1.06 -23.81
C LYS A 261 11.47 0.12 -24.74
N ASP A 262 10.56 0.48 -25.66
CA ASP A 262 10.74 1.63 -26.54
C ASP A 262 10.61 2.97 -25.79
N LEU A 263 10.13 2.97 -24.54
CA LEU A 263 10.11 4.14 -23.66
C LEU A 263 11.51 4.59 -23.21
N LYS A 264 12.52 3.71 -23.32
CA LYS A 264 13.95 3.98 -23.03
C LYS A 264 14.23 4.58 -21.65
N VAL A 265 13.47 4.16 -20.63
CA VAL A 265 13.67 4.50 -19.22
C VAL A 265 13.61 3.24 -18.36
N PRO A 266 14.16 3.23 -17.13
CA PRO A 266 14.00 2.12 -16.21
C PRO A 266 12.51 1.89 -15.88
N LEU A 267 12.01 0.69 -16.15
CA LEU A 267 10.62 0.29 -15.95
C LEU A 267 10.48 -0.53 -14.66
N PRO A 268 9.37 -0.38 -13.92
CA PRO A 268 9.07 -1.25 -12.79
C PRO A 268 8.83 -2.69 -13.27
N ALA A 269 9.25 -3.64 -12.44
CA ALA A 269 8.86 -5.05 -12.56
C ALA A 269 7.66 -5.31 -11.65
N ASP A 270 6.80 -6.23 -12.06
CA ASP A 270 5.65 -6.67 -11.27
C ASP A 270 6.13 -7.36 -9.99
N LEU A 271 5.70 -6.84 -8.83
CA LEU A 271 6.06 -7.37 -7.51
C LEU A 271 5.67 -8.84 -7.34
N MET A 272 4.65 -9.32 -8.05
CA MET A 272 4.12 -10.67 -7.86
C MET A 272 4.93 -11.75 -8.57
N ASN A 273 5.67 -11.42 -9.64
CA ASN A 273 6.41 -12.42 -10.42
C ASN A 273 7.81 -11.96 -10.88
N GLY A 274 8.19 -10.71 -10.62
CA GLY A 274 9.48 -10.12 -10.99
C GLY A 274 9.65 -9.86 -12.49
N LYS A 275 8.61 -10.05 -13.31
CA LYS A 275 8.64 -9.86 -14.76
C LYS A 275 8.16 -8.44 -15.11
N PRO A 276 8.47 -7.93 -16.32
CA PRO A 276 7.85 -6.71 -16.82
C PRO A 276 6.32 -6.86 -16.90
N TYR A 277 5.60 -5.76 -16.64
CA TYR A 277 4.15 -5.69 -16.88
C TYR A 277 3.81 -6.01 -18.34
N VAL A 278 2.65 -6.64 -18.55
CA VAL A 278 2.16 -6.96 -19.89
C VAL A 278 1.47 -5.74 -20.49
N TYR A 279 1.91 -5.37 -21.69
CA TYR A 279 1.39 -4.24 -22.45
C TYR A 279 0.91 -4.71 -23.82
N LYS A 280 -0.34 -4.38 -24.17
CA LYS A 280 -0.92 -4.65 -25.49
C LYS A 280 -1.33 -3.31 -26.12
N PRO A 281 -0.65 -2.84 -27.18
CA PRO A 281 -1.04 -1.63 -27.90
C PRO A 281 -2.39 -1.83 -28.61
N ASP A 282 -3.02 -0.72 -28.99
CA ASP A 282 -4.26 -0.63 -29.79
C ASP A 282 -5.49 -1.36 -29.21
N PHE A 283 -5.39 -1.87 -27.98
CA PHE A 283 -6.53 -2.43 -27.27
C PHE A 283 -7.59 -1.35 -27.04
N LYS A 284 -8.77 -1.53 -27.64
CA LYS A 284 -9.88 -0.56 -27.61
C LYS A 284 -9.46 0.87 -28.00
N GLY A 285 -8.54 1.00 -28.96
CA GLY A 285 -8.08 2.30 -29.46
C GLY A 285 -7.11 3.05 -28.54
N ARG A 286 -6.57 2.39 -27.51
CA ARG A 286 -5.45 2.89 -26.70
C ARG A 286 -4.44 1.77 -26.43
N TYR A 287 -4.53 1.16 -25.26
CA TYR A 287 -3.66 0.09 -24.81
C TYR A 287 -4.30 -0.62 -23.61
N LEU A 288 -3.87 -1.86 -23.39
CA LEU A 288 -4.10 -2.61 -22.15
C LEU A 288 -2.77 -2.74 -21.43
N LEU A 289 -2.78 -2.49 -20.13
CA LEU A 289 -1.62 -2.69 -19.26
C LEU A 289 -2.05 -3.53 -18.06
N TYR A 290 -1.35 -4.62 -17.75
CA TYR A 290 -1.70 -5.46 -16.61
C TYR A 290 -0.49 -6.21 -16.03
N GLY A 291 -0.62 -6.65 -14.78
CA GLY A 291 0.29 -7.57 -14.09
C GLY A 291 -0.50 -8.74 -13.50
N VAL A 292 0.18 -9.73 -12.95
CA VAL A 292 -0.50 -10.89 -12.34
C VAL A 292 -1.06 -10.54 -10.97
N GLY A 293 -2.16 -11.20 -10.58
CA GLY A 293 -2.77 -10.98 -9.28
C GLY A 293 -2.11 -11.74 -8.12
N TRP A 294 -2.80 -11.74 -6.98
CA TRP A 294 -2.38 -12.48 -5.78
C TRP A 294 -2.29 -14.00 -6.01
N ASN A 295 -2.92 -14.54 -7.03
CA ASN A 295 -2.81 -15.95 -7.41
C ASN A 295 -1.55 -16.26 -8.24
N GLN A 296 -0.77 -15.24 -8.61
CA GLN A 296 0.43 -15.31 -9.47
C GLN A 296 0.20 -15.98 -10.84
N LYS A 297 -1.05 -15.99 -11.34
CA LYS A 297 -1.39 -16.52 -12.66
C LYS A 297 -1.63 -15.36 -13.62
N ASP A 298 -1.17 -15.51 -14.86
CA ASP A 298 -1.52 -14.59 -15.96
C ASP A 298 -2.84 -15.06 -16.56
N GLU A 299 -3.88 -14.25 -16.42
CA GLU A 299 -5.22 -14.53 -16.92
C GLU A 299 -5.55 -13.72 -18.18
N GLY A 300 -4.53 -13.15 -18.83
CA GLY A 300 -4.62 -12.46 -20.10
C GLY A 300 -5.09 -11.00 -20.01
N GLY A 301 -5.09 -10.42 -18.82
CA GLY A 301 -5.64 -9.11 -18.48
C GLY A 301 -7.10 -9.17 -18.03
N LYS A 302 -7.49 -10.24 -17.32
CA LYS A 302 -8.86 -10.46 -16.83
C LYS A 302 -8.97 -10.19 -15.34
N VAL A 303 -9.92 -9.35 -14.96
CA VAL A 303 -10.31 -9.16 -13.55
C VAL A 303 -11.40 -10.15 -13.16
N VAL A 304 -11.38 -10.63 -11.92
CA VAL A 304 -12.46 -11.43 -11.33
C VAL A 304 -13.30 -10.53 -10.44
N MET A 305 -14.62 -10.68 -10.45
CA MET A 305 -15.55 -9.94 -9.59
C MET A 305 -16.04 -10.85 -8.45
N LEU A 306 -16.31 -10.28 -7.28
CA LEU A 306 -16.78 -11.00 -6.10
C LEU A 306 -18.24 -11.50 -6.23
N GLY A 307 -19.02 -10.98 -7.17
CA GLY A 307 -20.40 -11.42 -7.43
C GLY A 307 -21.39 -11.04 -6.34
N HIS A 308 -21.24 -9.87 -5.72
CA HIS A 308 -22.03 -9.47 -4.54
C HIS A 308 -23.31 -8.68 -4.94
N PRO A 309 -24.51 -9.07 -4.46
CA PRO A 309 -25.79 -8.54 -4.96
C PRO A 309 -26.07 -7.03 -4.77
N HIS A 310 -25.27 -6.31 -3.98
CA HIS A 310 -25.50 -4.89 -3.65
C HIS A 310 -24.30 -3.96 -3.95
N ALA A 311 -23.14 -4.53 -4.28
CA ALA A 311 -21.95 -3.79 -4.69
C ALA A 311 -20.93 -4.80 -5.23
N ASP A 312 -20.86 -4.92 -6.55
CA ASP A 312 -19.90 -5.83 -7.17
C ASP A 312 -18.49 -5.24 -7.05
N GLY A 313 -17.64 -5.88 -6.26
CA GLY A 313 -16.23 -5.53 -6.09
C GLY A 313 -15.31 -6.43 -6.91
N ILE A 314 -14.10 -5.97 -7.19
CA ILE A 314 -13.06 -6.83 -7.78
C ILE A 314 -12.61 -7.84 -6.70
N ASP A 315 -12.58 -9.13 -7.06
CA ASP A 315 -11.92 -10.13 -6.24
C ASP A 315 -10.42 -9.88 -6.33
N HIS A 316 -9.88 -9.53 -5.18
CA HIS A 316 -8.52 -9.12 -5.00
C HIS A 316 -7.55 -10.31 -4.83
N LYS A 317 -8.08 -11.53 -4.70
CA LYS A 317 -7.33 -12.78 -4.57
C LYS A 317 -7.26 -13.57 -5.88
N ALA A 318 -8.01 -13.18 -6.90
CA ALA A 318 -8.10 -13.84 -8.20
C ALA A 318 -8.10 -12.83 -9.35
N GLY A 319 -7.69 -13.23 -10.55
CA GLY A 319 -7.58 -12.30 -11.68
C GLY A 319 -6.30 -11.47 -11.68
N ASP A 320 -6.02 -10.86 -12.82
CA ASP A 320 -4.91 -9.95 -13.05
C ASP A 320 -5.17 -8.57 -12.42
N THR A 321 -4.08 -7.84 -12.13
CA THR A 321 -4.15 -6.42 -11.83
C THR A 321 -4.19 -5.64 -13.14
N VAL A 322 -5.34 -5.04 -13.48
CA VAL A 322 -5.54 -4.43 -14.81
C VAL A 322 -5.62 -2.92 -14.73
N TRP A 323 -4.71 -2.25 -15.42
CA TRP A 323 -4.82 -0.85 -15.81
C TRP A 323 -5.38 -0.76 -17.23
N GLY A 324 -6.71 -0.67 -17.30
CA GLY A 324 -7.43 -0.55 -18.55
C GLY A 324 -8.51 0.51 -18.46
N TYR A 325 -8.78 1.14 -19.59
CA TYR A 325 -10.03 1.88 -19.79
C TYR A 325 -11.12 0.87 -20.11
N LEU A 326 -11.48 0.05 -19.13
CA LEU A 326 -12.66 -0.78 -19.30
C LEU A 326 -13.84 0.18 -19.48
N PRO A 327 -14.65 0.05 -20.55
CA PRO A 327 -15.94 0.71 -20.55
C PRO A 327 -16.62 0.27 -19.27
N VAL A 328 -17.19 1.21 -18.52
CA VAL A 328 -18.15 0.89 -17.46
C VAL A 328 -19.07 -0.16 -18.07
N GLY A 329 -18.98 -1.39 -17.57
CA GLY A 329 -19.74 -2.50 -18.13
C GLY A 329 -21.18 -2.04 -18.21
N ASP A 330 -21.83 -2.30 -19.35
CA ASP A 330 -23.22 -1.92 -19.59
C ASP A 330 -24.00 -2.16 -18.30
N ALA A 331 -24.29 -1.06 -17.60
CA ALA A 331 -25.16 -1.10 -16.45
C ALA A 331 -26.48 -1.58 -17.07
N LYS A 332 -26.79 -2.86 -16.84
CA LYS A 332 -28.10 -3.38 -17.23
C LYS A 332 -29.13 -2.42 -16.59
N PRO A 333 -30.11 -1.97 -17.38
CA PRO A 333 -31.05 -0.94 -16.97
C PRO A 333 -31.78 -1.28 -15.67
#